data_AF-A0A8H7MMU3-F1
#
_entry.id   AF-A0A8H7MMU3-F1
#
_cell.length_a   1.000
_cell.length_b   1.000
_cell.length_c   1.000
_cell.angle_alpha   90.00
_cell.angle_beta   90.00
_cell.angle_gamma   90.00
#
_symmetry.space_group_name_H-M   'P 1'
#
loop_
_entity.id
_entity.type
_entity.pdbx_description
1 polymer ?
#
loop_
_entity_poly.entity_id
_entity_poly.type
_entity_poly.pdbx_seq_one_letter_code
_entity_poly.pdbx_strand_id
1 'polypeptide(L)'
;MSQTLTPRIALRLSSRSSSTASARWIESPCRNFCAFHASSPLCAPRTLRSFSKFPPLWKKAGKANKSHAKTDSSPPVGQAGEPTPTDDIYDMAELEASILKAIEKLTHDLGQLRSGGRLNPDIVENLKVQLGTAGQGKETLRLGDIAQVVPRGRVLNIICGDDAHIKPVTTAIAASPHSLTPLAPEQNNPLTIQVPLPPPTGDTRRDAIEAAKKAAEKADAMVQRARQEHNKLVRKYEVNRDVRPDDVQKSKKRMEEVVKKGHDEVKRITDGAKKVLESQ
;
A
#
# COMPACT_ATOMS: atom_id res chain seq x y z
N MET A 1 -31.89 -49.09 47.46
CA MET A 1 -31.17 -50.24 46.87
C MET A 1 -31.61 -50.41 45.43
N SER A 2 -30.82 -49.92 44.47
CA SER A 2 -30.91 -50.36 43.08
C SER A 2 -29.50 -50.23 42.49
N GLN A 3 -29.06 -51.30 41.84
CA GLN A 3 -27.67 -51.61 41.53
C GLN A 3 -27.28 -51.07 40.16
N THR A 4 -26.01 -50.63 40.07
CA THR A 4 -25.04 -50.84 38.97
C THR A 4 -25.49 -50.70 37.51
N LEU A 5 -24.75 -49.91 36.73
CA LEU A 5 -23.83 -50.41 35.68
C LEU A 5 -23.20 -49.24 34.90
N THR A 6 -21.90 -49.02 35.13
CA THR A 6 -21.00 -48.24 34.29
C THR A 6 -20.55 -49.05 33.08
N PRO A 7 -20.48 -48.48 31.86
CA PRO A 7 -19.58 -48.97 30.83
C PRO A 7 -18.32 -48.11 30.74
N ARG A 8 -17.17 -48.77 30.99
CA ARG A 8 -15.82 -48.36 30.58
C ARG A 8 -15.70 -48.52 29.06
N ILE A 9 -15.29 -47.49 28.32
CA ILE A 9 -14.78 -47.67 26.95
C ILE A 9 -13.46 -46.91 26.75
N ALA A 10 -12.45 -47.76 26.61
CA ALA A 10 -11.11 -47.66 26.05
C ALA A 10 -10.61 -46.33 25.44
N LEU A 11 -9.52 -45.86 26.04
CA LEU A 11 -8.45 -45.11 25.39
C LEU A 11 -7.86 -45.94 24.23
N ARG A 12 -7.83 -45.39 23.01
CA ARG A 12 -6.93 -45.83 21.94
C ARG A 12 -5.83 -44.80 21.73
N LEU A 13 -4.69 -45.05 22.37
CA LEU A 13 -3.40 -44.57 21.86
C LEU A 13 -3.13 -45.32 20.56
N SER A 14 -2.88 -44.59 19.47
CA SER A 14 -2.18 -45.13 18.31
C SER A 14 -0.84 -44.41 18.19
N SER A 15 0.18 -45.24 18.06
CA SER A 15 1.60 -44.93 18.11
C SER A 15 2.24 -45.17 16.75
N ARG A 16 3.29 -44.40 16.46
CA ARG A 16 4.34 -44.62 15.43
C ARG A 16 3.85 -44.39 13.98
N SER A 17 4.59 -43.71 13.10
CA SER A 17 6.03 -43.86 12.85
C SER A 17 6.61 -42.73 11.96
N SER A 18 7.94 -42.58 12.08
CA SER A 18 8.95 -42.14 11.09
C SER A 18 8.78 -40.76 10.43
N SER A 19 9.55 -39.73 10.83
CA SER A 19 10.99 -39.52 10.55
C SER A 19 11.35 -39.57 9.06
N THR A 20 11.36 -38.41 8.41
CA THR A 20 12.38 -38.09 7.40
C THR A 20 12.86 -36.67 7.62
N ALA A 21 14.06 -36.56 8.18
CA ALA A 21 14.84 -35.34 8.24
C ALA A 21 15.44 -35.10 6.84
N SER A 22 15.10 -33.99 6.20
CA SER A 22 15.83 -33.54 5.00
C SER A 22 17.04 -32.74 5.45
N ALA A 23 18.20 -33.39 5.42
CA ALA A 23 19.49 -32.81 5.75
C ALA A 23 19.98 -31.92 4.59
N ARG A 24 20.55 -30.77 4.98
CA ARG A 24 21.30 -29.83 4.14
C ARG A 24 22.41 -30.53 3.37
N TRP A 25 22.57 -30.22 2.08
CA TRP A 25 23.84 -30.37 1.39
C TRP A 25 24.18 -29.07 0.65
N ILE A 26 25.26 -28.44 1.12
CA ILE A 26 26.02 -27.40 0.44
C ILE A 26 27.13 -28.18 -0.28
N GLU A 27 27.20 -28.08 -1.60
CA GLU A 27 28.37 -28.54 -2.34
C GLU A 27 29.01 -27.40 -3.10
N SER A 28 30.29 -27.21 -2.83
CA SER A 28 31.28 -26.65 -3.73
C SER A 28 32.49 -27.57 -3.65
N PRO A 29 33.08 -27.96 -4.79
CA PRO A 29 34.52 -28.08 -4.79
C PRO A 29 35.15 -27.41 -6.02
N CYS A 30 35.94 -26.38 -5.69
CA CYS A 30 37.32 -26.13 -6.11
C CYS A 30 37.90 -26.87 -7.35
N ARG A 31 38.44 -26.02 -8.24
CA ARG A 31 39.79 -26.05 -8.82
C ARG A 31 40.28 -27.36 -9.47
N ASN A 32 40.62 -27.25 -10.75
CA ASN A 32 42.01 -27.53 -11.12
C ASN A 32 42.52 -26.69 -12.29
N PHE A 33 43.66 -26.05 -12.03
CA PHE A 33 44.57 -25.45 -13.00
C PHE A 33 45.26 -26.57 -13.79
N CYS A 34 45.49 -26.37 -15.09
CA CYS A 34 46.75 -26.73 -15.76
C CYS A 34 46.94 -25.85 -17.00
N ALA A 35 48.13 -25.29 -17.09
CA ALA A 35 48.60 -24.39 -18.12
C ALA A 35 49.22 -25.17 -19.29
N PHE A 36 49.13 -24.61 -20.51
CA PHE A 36 50.11 -24.77 -21.60
C PHE A 36 50.00 -23.51 -22.47
N HIS A 37 50.87 -22.52 -22.24
CA HIS A 37 52.06 -22.20 -23.03
C HIS A 37 51.87 -21.98 -24.54
N ALA A 38 52.17 -20.73 -24.93
CA ALA A 38 52.76 -20.24 -26.17
C ALA A 38 51.92 -20.38 -27.46
N SER A 39 51.91 -19.44 -28.40
CA SER A 39 52.85 -18.39 -28.76
C SER A 39 52.13 -17.32 -29.59
N SER A 40 52.54 -16.05 -29.46
CA SER A 40 52.23 -14.99 -30.44
C SER A 40 52.72 -15.39 -31.84
N PRO A 41 52.08 -14.94 -32.93
CA PRO A 41 52.62 -13.73 -33.54
C PRO A 41 51.57 -12.76 -34.10
N LEU A 42 52.05 -11.52 -34.22
CA LEU A 42 51.44 -10.33 -34.80
C LEU A 42 51.03 -10.55 -36.27
N CYS A 43 49.86 -10.03 -36.65
CA CYS A 43 49.57 -9.69 -38.05
C CYS A 43 48.66 -8.45 -38.11
N ALA A 44 49.07 -7.49 -38.94
CA ALA A 44 48.56 -6.12 -39.06
C ALA A 44 47.06 -5.98 -39.44
N PRO A 45 46.41 -4.83 -39.18
CA PRO A 45 45.01 -4.62 -39.51
C PRO A 45 44.82 -4.51 -41.03
N ARG A 46 43.99 -5.39 -41.60
CA ARG A 46 43.47 -5.25 -42.96
C ARG A 46 42.49 -4.08 -43.00
N THR A 47 42.84 -3.06 -43.77
CA THR A 47 41.95 -1.96 -44.14
C THR A 47 40.78 -2.52 -44.97
N LEU A 48 39.60 -2.60 -44.35
CA LEU A 48 38.37 -2.91 -45.08
C LEU A 48 37.93 -1.68 -45.87
N ARG A 49 38.12 -1.72 -47.20
CA ARG A 49 37.48 -0.80 -48.15
C ARG A 49 35.97 -1.05 -48.11
N SER A 50 35.21 -0.05 -47.68
CA SER A 50 33.76 -0.03 -47.86
C SER A 50 33.44 0.33 -49.32
N PHE A 51 32.88 -0.62 -50.06
CA PHE A 51 32.32 -0.36 -51.40
C PHE A 51 30.84 0.01 -51.25
N SER A 52 30.53 1.31 -51.40
CA SER A 52 29.16 1.80 -51.58
C SER A 52 28.70 1.55 -53.01
N LYS A 53 27.50 0.96 -53.20
CA LYS A 53 26.88 0.70 -54.51
C LYS A 53 25.93 1.81 -54.99
N PHE A 54 25.92 2.98 -54.34
CA PHE A 54 25.08 4.10 -54.79
C PHE A 54 25.93 5.16 -55.49
N PRO A 55 25.63 5.55 -56.74
CA PRO A 55 26.33 6.64 -57.40
C PRO A 55 26.07 7.95 -56.64
N PRO A 56 27.08 8.79 -56.39
CA PRO A 56 26.84 10.12 -55.85
C PRO A 56 26.03 10.91 -56.88
N LEU A 57 24.81 11.31 -56.52
CA LEU A 57 24.03 12.25 -57.31
C LEU A 57 24.78 13.59 -57.33
N TRP A 58 25.55 13.83 -58.40
CA TRP A 58 26.11 15.13 -58.69
C TRP A 58 24.97 16.10 -58.95
N LYS A 59 24.67 16.91 -57.94
CA LYS A 59 23.77 18.06 -58.09
C LYS A 59 24.46 19.03 -59.05
N LYS A 60 24.03 19.01 -60.32
CA LYS A 60 24.39 20.02 -61.32
C LYS A 60 24.04 21.38 -60.72
N ALA A 61 25.06 22.21 -60.46
CA ALA A 61 24.89 23.58 -60.05
C ALA A 61 24.28 24.38 -61.21
N GLY A 62 22.96 24.26 -61.36
CA GLY A 62 22.15 25.09 -62.23
C GLY A 62 21.93 26.43 -61.54
N LYS A 63 22.49 27.48 -62.12
CA LYS A 63 22.26 28.87 -61.74
C LYS A 63 20.86 29.26 -62.24
N ALA A 64 19.82 29.06 -61.43
CA ALA A 64 18.49 29.65 -61.65
C ALA A 64 17.61 29.53 -60.38
N ASN A 65 17.01 30.66 -60.01
CA ASN A 65 15.85 30.85 -59.12
C ASN A 65 16.08 30.73 -57.61
N LYS A 66 16.77 31.74 -57.08
CA LYS A 66 16.68 32.20 -55.69
C LYS A 66 15.38 32.98 -55.47
N SER A 67 14.26 32.29 -55.28
CA SER A 67 13.04 32.95 -54.76
C SER A 67 11.98 32.05 -54.09
N HIS A 68 12.05 30.71 -54.18
CA HIS A 68 11.04 29.85 -53.53
C HIS A 68 11.59 28.58 -52.89
N ALA A 69 12.78 28.63 -52.31
CA ALA A 69 13.12 27.67 -51.26
C ALA A 69 12.31 28.07 -50.02
N LYS A 70 11.09 27.50 -49.88
CA LYS A 70 10.41 27.43 -48.59
C LYS A 70 11.45 26.88 -47.63
N THR A 71 11.85 27.72 -46.68
CA THR A 71 12.61 27.27 -45.53
C THR A 71 11.84 26.09 -44.97
N ASP A 72 12.51 24.95 -44.87
CA ASP A 72 12.08 23.84 -44.05
C ASP A 72 12.07 24.39 -42.63
N SER A 73 10.94 25.02 -42.27
CA SER A 73 10.67 25.60 -40.97
C SER A 73 10.36 24.44 -40.02
N SER A 74 11.34 23.57 -39.84
CA SER A 74 11.46 22.83 -38.58
C SER A 74 11.77 23.89 -37.53
N PRO A 75 10.85 24.22 -36.61
CA PRO A 75 11.14 25.21 -35.59
C PRO A 75 12.33 24.72 -34.74
N PRO A 76 13.18 25.65 -34.25
CA PRO A 76 14.31 25.28 -33.41
C PRO A 76 13.79 24.59 -32.15
N VAL A 77 14.15 23.31 -31.97
CA VAL A 77 13.97 22.56 -30.72
C VAL A 77 14.91 23.17 -29.69
N GLY A 78 14.46 24.21 -29.00
CA GLY A 78 15.34 25.04 -28.18
C GLY A 78 14.62 26.01 -27.27
N GLN A 79 13.60 25.54 -26.56
CA GLN A 79 13.09 26.02 -25.26
C GLN A 79 11.91 25.12 -24.90
N ALA A 80 11.78 24.68 -23.65
CA ALA A 80 10.54 24.07 -23.17
C ALA A 80 9.45 25.13 -23.32
N GLY A 81 8.65 25.01 -24.39
CA GLY A 81 7.61 25.98 -24.71
C GLY A 81 6.59 26.06 -23.58
N GLU A 82 5.94 27.21 -23.45
CA GLU A 82 4.76 27.32 -22.60
C GLU A 82 3.76 26.21 -22.97
N PRO A 83 3.12 25.56 -21.98
CA PRO A 83 2.22 24.45 -22.25
C PRO A 83 1.15 24.91 -23.23
N THR A 84 1.03 24.19 -24.35
CA THR A 84 -0.02 24.52 -25.30
C THR A 84 -1.36 24.06 -24.72
N PRO A 85 -2.48 24.76 -24.98
CA PRO A 85 -3.80 24.36 -24.49
C PRO A 85 -4.20 22.92 -24.87
N THR A 86 -3.55 22.35 -25.89
CA THR A 86 -3.75 20.97 -26.31
C THR A 86 -3.05 19.98 -25.37
N ASP A 87 -1.86 20.31 -24.88
CA ASP A 87 -1.11 19.47 -23.93
C ASP A 87 -1.87 19.37 -22.60
N ASP A 88 -2.46 20.49 -22.14
CA ASP A 88 -3.21 20.56 -20.88
C ASP A 88 -4.49 19.70 -20.88
N ILE A 89 -5.14 19.49 -22.02
CA ILE A 89 -6.34 18.61 -22.13
C ILE A 89 -5.96 17.13 -22.06
N TYR A 90 -4.74 16.79 -22.47
CA TYR A 90 -4.24 15.42 -22.38
C TYR A 90 -3.57 15.12 -21.04
N ASP A 91 -3.33 16.13 -20.21
CA ASP A 91 -2.79 15.93 -18.89
C ASP A 91 -3.84 15.26 -17.98
N MET A 92 -3.56 14.01 -17.63
CA MET A 92 -4.37 13.18 -16.73
C MET A 92 -3.73 13.10 -15.34
N ALA A 93 -2.58 13.74 -15.11
CA ALA A 93 -1.82 13.61 -13.87
C ALA A 93 -2.66 14.05 -12.65
N GLU A 94 -3.42 15.14 -12.77
CA GLU A 94 -4.29 15.61 -11.68
C GLU A 94 -5.42 14.62 -11.38
N LEU A 95 -6.03 14.05 -12.44
CA LEU A 95 -7.08 13.04 -12.32
C LEU A 95 -6.53 11.78 -11.64
N GLU A 96 -5.40 11.25 -12.10
CA GLU A 96 -4.75 10.09 -11.52
C GLU A 96 -4.33 10.35 -10.07
N ALA A 97 -3.72 11.49 -9.76
CA ALA A 97 -3.34 11.86 -8.41
C ALA A 97 -4.54 11.95 -7.45
N SER A 98 -5.67 12.48 -7.92
CA SER A 98 -6.89 12.56 -7.10
C SER A 98 -7.53 11.18 -6.86
N ILE A 99 -7.47 10.27 -7.84
CA ILE A 99 -7.92 8.87 -7.70
C ILE A 99 -7.00 8.12 -6.74
N LEU A 100 -5.67 8.29 -6.85
CA LEU A 100 -4.71 7.70 -5.92
C LEU A 100 -4.98 8.15 -4.48
N LYS A 101 -5.21 9.45 -4.25
CA LYS A 101 -5.60 9.97 -2.94
C LYS A 101 -6.90 9.36 -2.41
N ALA A 102 -7.87 9.05 -3.28
CA ALA A 102 -9.10 8.36 -2.89
C ALA A 102 -8.81 6.92 -2.44
N ILE A 103 -7.95 6.20 -3.18
CA ILE A 103 -7.52 4.84 -2.86
C ILE A 103 -6.73 4.81 -1.55
N GLU A 104 -5.79 5.74 -1.35
CA GLU A 104 -5.02 5.85 -0.11
C GLU A 104 -5.92 6.02 1.11
N LYS A 105 -6.90 6.95 1.03
CA LYS A 105 -7.89 7.14 2.10
C LYS A 105 -8.71 5.88 2.36
N LEU A 106 -9.16 5.21 1.29
CA LEU A 106 -9.89 3.95 1.42
C LEU A 106 -9.04 2.88 2.13
N THR A 107 -7.77 2.72 1.74
CA THR A 107 -6.88 1.73 2.36
C THR A 107 -6.59 2.06 3.82
N HIS A 108 -6.46 3.34 4.15
CA HIS A 108 -6.29 3.81 5.52
C HIS A 108 -7.52 3.51 6.37
N ASP A 109 -8.71 3.88 5.90
CA ASP A 109 -9.98 3.65 6.61
C ASP A 109 -10.24 2.14 6.79
N LEU A 110 -10.01 1.33 5.76
CA LEU A 110 -10.13 -0.13 5.85
C LEU A 110 -9.06 -0.75 6.76
N GLY A 111 -7.86 -0.18 6.81
CA GLY A 111 -6.80 -0.57 7.74
C GLY A 111 -7.24 -0.43 9.20
N GLN A 112 -7.92 0.67 9.52
CA GLN A 112 -8.50 0.90 10.85
C GLN A 112 -9.67 -0.06 11.16
N LEU A 113 -10.46 -0.44 10.16
CA LEU A 113 -11.60 -1.35 10.34
C LEU A 113 -11.21 -2.83 10.34
N ARG A 114 -10.00 -3.18 9.86
CA ARG A 114 -9.53 -4.57 9.67
C ARG A 114 -9.64 -5.42 10.92
N SER A 115 -9.56 -4.82 12.09
CA SER A 115 -9.70 -5.50 13.38
C SER A 115 -11.09 -6.10 13.62
N GLY A 116 -12.13 -5.74 12.86
CA GLY A 116 -13.37 -6.52 12.74
C GLY A 116 -14.10 -6.76 14.06
N GLY A 117 -14.10 -5.78 14.97
CA GLY A 117 -14.66 -5.90 16.33
C GLY A 117 -13.62 -6.30 17.39
N ARG A 118 -12.36 -6.53 16.99
CA ARG A 118 -11.21 -6.50 17.90
C ARG A 118 -10.83 -5.04 18.14
N LEU A 119 -10.30 -4.76 19.32
CA LEU A 119 -9.79 -3.44 19.64
C LEU A 119 -8.49 -3.16 18.85
N ASN A 120 -8.42 -2.02 18.16
CA ASN A 120 -7.17 -1.56 17.56
C ASN A 120 -6.19 -1.11 18.66
N PRO A 121 -4.89 -1.48 18.57
CA PRO A 121 -3.89 -1.01 19.53
C PRO A 121 -3.80 0.52 19.55
N ASP A 122 -3.93 1.18 18.39
CA ASP A 122 -3.92 2.64 18.24
C ASP A 122 -4.98 3.34 19.11
N ILE A 123 -6.13 2.70 19.35
CA ILE A 123 -7.19 3.25 20.21
C ILE A 123 -6.72 3.28 21.66
N VAL A 124 -6.02 2.23 22.10
CA VAL A 124 -5.47 2.12 23.47
C VAL A 124 -4.29 3.07 23.66
N GLU A 125 -3.42 3.21 22.66
CA GLU A 125 -2.29 4.12 22.70
C GLU A 125 -2.72 5.59 22.86
N ASN A 126 -3.87 5.96 22.27
CA ASN A 126 -4.45 7.29 22.37
C ASN A 126 -5.20 7.56 23.69
N LEU A 127 -5.32 6.57 24.59
CA LEU A 127 -5.95 6.78 25.89
C LEU A 127 -5.13 7.77 26.73
N LYS A 128 -5.84 8.61 27.49
CA LYS A 128 -5.22 9.60 28.38
C LYS A 128 -4.97 8.97 29.74
N VAL A 129 -3.72 8.99 30.18
CA VAL A 129 -3.28 8.53 31.49
C VAL A 129 -2.96 9.74 32.34
N GLN A 130 -3.52 9.79 33.54
CA GLN A 130 -3.14 10.79 34.54
C GLN A 130 -1.97 10.24 35.36
N LEU A 131 -0.80 10.85 35.18
CA LEU A 131 0.36 10.62 36.02
C LEU A 131 0.33 11.61 37.18
N GLY A 132 0.36 11.10 38.41
CA GLY A 132 0.41 11.94 39.60
C GLY A 132 0.01 11.20 40.86
N THR A 133 0.91 11.21 41.85
CA THR A 133 0.55 10.99 43.25
C THR A 133 0.01 12.32 43.80
N ALA A 134 -0.85 12.30 44.81
CA ALA A 134 -1.65 13.44 45.30
C ALA A 134 -0.92 14.77 45.61
N GLY A 135 0.42 14.86 45.52
CA GLY A 135 1.22 16.06 45.77
C GLY A 135 2.01 16.63 44.57
N GLN A 136 2.09 15.94 43.43
CA GLN A 136 2.73 16.45 42.20
C GLN A 136 1.61 16.62 41.16
N GLY A 137 1.51 17.78 40.50
CA GLY A 137 0.38 18.14 39.63
C GLY A 137 -0.01 17.02 38.66
N LYS A 138 -1.32 16.83 38.44
CA LYS A 138 -1.85 15.79 37.55
C LYS A 138 -1.45 16.10 36.11
N GLU A 139 -0.41 15.44 35.62
CA GLU A 139 -0.03 15.52 34.21
C GLU A 139 -0.85 14.49 33.42
N THR A 140 -1.44 14.91 32.31
CA THR A 140 -2.22 14.01 31.44
C THR A 140 -1.43 13.74 30.18
N LEU A 141 -0.92 12.52 30.06
CA LEU A 141 -0.16 12.05 28.90
C LEU A 141 -0.94 10.99 28.13
N ARG A 142 -0.49 10.68 26.91
CA ARG A 142 -1.05 9.55 26.15
C ARG A 142 -0.40 8.25 26.60
N LEU A 143 -1.17 7.17 26.55
CA LEU A 143 -0.73 5.85 26.96
C LEU A 143 0.45 5.38 26.10
N GLY A 144 0.43 5.68 24.80
CA GLY A 144 1.52 5.35 23.86
C GLY A 144 2.86 6.05 24.14
N ASP A 145 2.86 7.18 24.84
CA ASP A 145 4.11 7.88 25.21
C ASP A 145 4.79 7.24 26.43
N ILE A 146 4.01 6.54 27.27
CA ILE A 146 4.46 5.95 28.55
C ILE A 146 4.66 4.43 28.44
N ALA A 147 3.88 3.78 27.57
CA ALA A 147 3.85 2.34 27.44
C ALA A 147 3.69 1.89 25.99
N GLN A 148 4.32 0.77 25.66
CA GLN A 148 4.20 0.15 24.34
C GLN A 148 3.05 -0.86 24.34
N VAL A 149 2.14 -0.73 23.37
CA VAL A 149 0.99 -1.63 23.22
C VAL A 149 1.30 -2.67 22.13
N VAL A 150 1.30 -3.95 22.51
CA VAL A 150 1.63 -5.06 21.61
C VAL A 150 0.48 -6.07 21.57
N PRO A 151 -0.23 -6.19 20.44
CA PRO A 151 -1.29 -7.19 20.29
C PRO A 151 -0.71 -8.60 20.16
N ARG A 152 -1.07 -9.51 21.07
CA ARG A 152 -0.76 -10.95 21.02
C ARG A 152 -2.04 -11.78 20.90
N GLY A 153 -2.56 -11.85 19.68
CA GLY A 153 -3.73 -12.68 19.35
C GLY A 153 -5.02 -12.20 20.02
N ARG A 154 -5.38 -12.77 21.17
CA ARG A 154 -6.56 -12.38 21.98
C ARG A 154 -6.20 -11.59 23.24
N VAL A 155 -4.91 -11.39 23.50
CA VAL A 155 -4.42 -10.64 24.65
C VAL A 155 -3.65 -9.43 24.12
N LEU A 156 -3.87 -8.28 24.71
CA LEU A 156 -3.07 -7.08 24.49
C LEU A 156 -2.04 -6.98 25.60
N ASN A 157 -0.76 -6.96 25.24
CA ASN A 157 0.32 -6.78 26.18
C ASN A 157 0.71 -5.31 26.19
N ILE A 158 0.58 -4.66 27.34
CA ILE A 158 0.96 -3.26 27.53
C ILE A 158 2.22 -3.27 28.39
N ILE A 159 3.33 -2.83 27.80
CA ILE A 159 4.64 -2.81 28.44
C ILE A 159 4.90 -1.39 28.91
N CYS A 160 4.86 -1.17 30.22
CA CYS A 160 5.14 0.14 30.82
C CYS A 160 6.65 0.42 30.79
N GLY A 161 7.03 1.69 30.60
CA GLY A 161 8.42 2.11 30.67
C GLY A 161 9.02 1.98 32.08
N ASP A 162 8.24 2.35 33.11
CA ASP A 162 8.65 2.33 34.52
C ASP A 162 7.60 1.68 35.44
N ASP A 163 8.05 1.09 36.55
CA ASP A 163 7.19 0.46 37.55
C ASP A 163 6.20 1.44 38.21
N ALA A 164 6.60 2.71 38.33
CA ALA A 164 5.76 3.77 38.88
C ALA A 164 4.50 4.05 38.03
N HIS A 165 4.54 3.71 36.74
CA HIS A 165 3.45 3.96 35.79
C HIS A 165 2.45 2.82 35.69
N ILE A 166 2.73 1.66 36.27
CA ILE A 166 1.84 0.49 36.21
C ILE A 166 0.46 0.81 36.79
N LYS A 167 0.42 1.33 38.02
CA LYS A 167 -0.85 1.67 38.71
C LYS A 167 -1.71 2.68 37.95
N PRO A 168 -1.18 3.85 37.52
CA PRO A 168 -1.98 4.81 36.76
C PRO A 168 -2.42 4.25 35.40
N VAL A 169 -1.60 3.45 34.72
CA VAL A 169 -1.98 2.81 33.45
C VAL A 169 -3.10 1.79 33.66
N THR A 170 -2.99 0.88 34.64
CA THR A 170 -4.06 -0.08 34.97
C THR A 170 -5.38 0.63 35.27
N THR A 171 -5.32 1.72 36.04
CA THR A 171 -6.51 2.50 36.40
C THR A 171 -7.11 3.20 35.18
N ALA A 172 -6.27 3.78 34.30
CA ALA A 172 -6.73 4.44 33.09
C ALA A 172 -7.39 3.47 32.10
N ILE A 173 -6.84 2.25 31.95
CA ILE A 173 -7.44 1.20 31.10
C ILE A 173 -8.79 0.76 31.67
N ALA A 174 -8.87 0.52 32.97
CA ALA A 174 -10.11 0.10 33.62
C ALA A 174 -11.21 1.18 33.58
N ALA A 175 -10.82 2.46 33.66
CA ALA A 175 -11.72 3.60 33.54
C ALA A 175 -12.05 3.98 32.08
N SER A 176 -11.40 3.35 31.10
CA SER A 176 -11.59 3.67 29.68
C SER A 176 -13.01 3.33 29.20
N PRO A 177 -13.53 4.04 28.18
CA PRO A 177 -14.85 3.74 27.60
C PRO A 177 -14.88 2.42 26.82
N HIS A 178 -13.80 1.64 26.81
CA HIS A 178 -13.65 0.43 26.01
C HIS A 178 -13.90 -0.87 26.79
N SER A 179 -14.34 -0.76 28.06
CA SER A 179 -14.75 -1.88 28.91
C SER A 179 -13.69 -3.00 28.99
N LEU A 180 -12.42 -2.60 29.05
CA LEU A 180 -11.29 -3.53 29.14
C LEU A 180 -10.92 -3.79 30.60
N THR A 181 -10.69 -5.05 30.94
CA THR A 181 -10.27 -5.46 32.29
C THR A 181 -8.80 -5.86 32.29
N PRO A 182 -7.89 -4.99 32.75
CA PRO A 182 -6.47 -5.34 32.85
C PRO A 182 -6.26 -6.42 33.93
N LEU A 183 -5.46 -7.43 33.62
CA LEU A 183 -4.93 -8.35 34.61
C LEU A 183 -3.82 -7.67 35.42
N ALA A 184 -3.66 -8.10 36.66
CA ALA A 184 -2.54 -7.70 37.49
C ALA A 184 -1.20 -8.08 36.81
N PRO A 185 -0.14 -7.28 36.97
CA PRO A 185 1.18 -7.61 36.43
C PRO A 185 1.65 -8.94 37.01
N GLU A 186 2.09 -9.83 36.13
CA GLU A 186 2.61 -11.14 36.48
C GLU A 186 3.94 -10.99 37.25
N GLN A 187 4.16 -11.81 38.27
CA GLN A 187 5.38 -11.76 39.08
C GLN A 187 6.66 -12.09 38.27
N ASN A 188 6.49 -12.76 37.13
CA ASN A 188 7.56 -13.06 36.18
C ASN A 188 7.93 -11.86 35.28
N ASN A 189 7.00 -10.92 35.04
CA ASN A 189 7.20 -9.76 34.18
C ASN A 189 6.51 -8.53 34.80
N PRO A 190 7.16 -7.84 35.76
CA PRO A 190 6.52 -6.80 36.56
C PRO A 190 6.04 -5.60 35.73
N LEU A 191 6.73 -5.30 34.63
CA LEU A 191 6.43 -4.15 33.75
C LEU A 191 5.32 -4.42 32.71
N THR A 192 4.82 -5.66 32.60
CA THR A 192 3.84 -6.04 31.55
C THR A 192 2.45 -6.24 32.14
N ILE A 193 1.48 -5.48 31.62
CA ILE A 193 0.05 -5.61 31.91
C ILE A 193 -0.61 -6.36 30.76
N GLN A 194 -1.35 -7.42 31.06
CA GLN A 194 -2.11 -8.16 30.06
C GLN A 194 -3.58 -7.74 30.08
N VAL A 195 -4.16 -7.48 28.91
CA VAL A 195 -5.57 -7.15 28.77
C VAL A 195 -6.21 -8.16 27.82
N PRO A 196 -7.06 -9.08 28.32
CA PRO A 196 -7.76 -10.05 27.49
C PRO A 196 -8.85 -9.32 26.71
N LEU A 197 -8.89 -9.53 25.39
CA LEU A 197 -9.92 -8.99 24.53
C LEU A 197 -11.08 -9.98 24.47
N PRO A 198 -12.33 -9.51 24.67
CA PRO A 198 -13.50 -10.35 24.43
C PRO A 198 -13.57 -10.74 22.95
N PRO A 199 -14.20 -11.88 22.62
CA PRO A 199 -14.41 -12.27 21.23
C PRO A 199 -15.34 -11.26 20.53
N PRO A 200 -15.08 -10.93 19.24
CA PRO A 200 -15.98 -10.08 18.48
C PRO A 200 -17.34 -10.75 18.33
N THR A 201 -18.41 -10.02 18.67
CA THR A 201 -19.80 -10.48 18.54
C THR A 201 -20.26 -10.44 17.08
N GLY A 202 -21.40 -11.07 16.77
CA GLY A 202 -21.99 -10.98 15.43
C GLY A 202 -22.35 -9.55 15.04
N ASP A 203 -22.85 -8.75 15.99
CA ASP A 203 -23.28 -7.38 15.74
C ASP A 203 -22.11 -6.44 15.47
N THR A 204 -21.03 -6.52 16.26
CA THR A 204 -19.82 -5.72 16.01
C THR A 204 -19.16 -6.03 14.66
N ARG A 205 -19.22 -7.28 14.19
CA ARG A 205 -18.79 -7.64 12.83
C ARG A 205 -19.68 -7.03 11.74
N ARG A 206 -21.01 -7.04 11.94
CA ARG A 206 -21.95 -6.39 11.01
C ARG A 206 -21.68 -4.89 10.92
N ASP A 207 -21.48 -4.22 12.05
CA ASP A 207 -21.16 -2.79 12.11
C ASP A 207 -19.85 -2.48 11.36
N ALA A 208 -18.82 -3.33 11.51
CA ALA A 208 -17.55 -3.19 10.79
C ALA A 208 -17.73 -3.35 9.26
N ILE A 209 -18.55 -4.30 8.82
CA ILE A 209 -18.87 -4.49 7.40
C ILE A 209 -19.65 -3.30 6.84
N GLU A 210 -20.60 -2.74 7.60
CA GLU A 210 -21.33 -1.54 7.21
C GLU A 210 -20.41 -0.31 7.13
N ALA A 211 -19.50 -0.15 8.07
CA ALA A 211 -18.49 0.91 8.04
C ALA A 211 -17.58 0.77 6.81
N ALA A 212 -17.16 -0.45 6.45
CA ALA A 212 -16.36 -0.71 5.26
C ALA A 212 -17.10 -0.36 3.97
N LYS A 213 -18.41 -0.66 3.89
CA LYS A 213 -19.27 -0.24 2.77
C LYS A 213 -19.35 1.29 2.65
N LYS A 214 -19.58 1.98 3.77
CA LYS A 214 -19.60 3.45 3.81
C LYS A 214 -18.26 4.07 3.39
N ALA A 215 -17.14 3.45 3.75
CA ALA A 215 -15.81 3.90 3.30
C ALA A 215 -15.64 3.75 1.78
N ALA A 216 -16.10 2.63 1.21
CA ALA A 216 -16.08 2.40 -0.24
C ALA A 216 -16.94 3.43 -1.00
N GLU A 217 -18.14 3.72 -0.52
CA GLU A 217 -19.02 4.75 -1.11
C GLU A 217 -18.38 6.14 -1.11
N LYS A 218 -17.66 6.50 -0.03
CA LYS A 218 -16.90 7.76 0.03
C LYS A 218 -15.77 7.80 -1.00
N ALA A 219 -15.04 6.70 -1.17
CA ALA A 219 -13.98 6.60 -2.16
C ALA A 219 -14.53 6.71 -3.59
N ASP A 220 -15.63 6.03 -3.90
CA ASP A 220 -16.31 6.13 -5.18
C ASP A 220 -16.83 7.55 -5.45
N ALA A 221 -17.39 8.23 -4.44
CA ALA A 221 -17.80 9.62 -4.56
C ALA A 221 -16.61 10.56 -4.85
N MET A 222 -15.43 10.29 -4.27
CA MET A 222 -14.21 11.03 -4.58
C MET A 222 -13.76 10.83 -6.03
N VAL A 223 -13.79 9.59 -6.54
CA VAL A 223 -13.47 9.28 -7.94
C VAL A 223 -14.45 9.99 -8.90
N GLN A 224 -15.75 10.00 -8.57
CA GLN A 224 -16.74 10.72 -9.36
C GLN A 224 -16.51 12.23 -9.35
N ARG A 225 -16.14 12.81 -8.20
CA ARG A 225 -15.81 14.23 -8.08
C ARG A 225 -14.60 14.58 -8.95
N ALA A 226 -13.56 13.75 -8.96
CA ALA A 226 -12.39 13.92 -9.82
C ALA A 226 -12.75 13.92 -11.31
N ARG A 227 -13.61 12.97 -11.73
CA ARG A 227 -14.16 12.95 -13.10
C ARG A 227 -14.94 14.21 -13.44
N GLN A 228 -15.73 14.75 -12.50
CA GLN A 228 -16.48 15.98 -12.72
C GLN A 228 -15.56 17.20 -12.87
N GLU A 229 -14.49 17.26 -12.08
CA GLU A 229 -13.50 18.34 -12.14
C GLU A 229 -12.76 18.34 -13.48
N HIS A 230 -12.25 17.18 -13.91
CA HIS A 230 -11.62 17.06 -15.22
C HIS A 230 -12.61 17.38 -16.37
N ASN A 231 -13.85 16.89 -16.31
CA ASN A 231 -14.87 17.26 -17.30
C ASN A 231 -15.18 18.76 -17.34
N LYS A 232 -15.13 19.46 -16.20
CA LYS A 232 -15.31 20.92 -16.16
C LYS A 232 -14.15 21.62 -16.88
N LEU A 233 -12.91 21.15 -16.71
CA LEU A 233 -11.74 21.68 -17.43
C LEU A 233 -11.91 21.48 -18.94
N VAL A 234 -12.20 20.26 -19.37
CA VAL A 234 -12.44 19.94 -20.80
C VAL A 234 -13.53 20.82 -21.40
N ARG A 235 -14.65 21.04 -20.69
CA ARG A 235 -15.73 21.91 -21.16
C ARG A 235 -15.32 23.38 -21.29
N LYS A 236 -14.42 23.88 -20.43
CA LYS A 236 -13.91 25.26 -20.54
C LYS A 236 -13.15 25.44 -21.86
N TYR A 237 -12.27 24.50 -22.19
CA TYR A 237 -11.53 24.54 -23.44
C TYR A 237 -12.44 24.36 -24.67
N GLU A 238 -13.51 23.54 -24.58
CA GLU A 238 -14.53 23.44 -25.64
C GLU A 238 -15.23 24.79 -25.91
N VAL A 239 -15.60 25.51 -24.86
CA VAL A 239 -16.30 26.81 -24.97
C VAL A 239 -15.37 27.89 -25.53
N ASN A 240 -14.13 27.94 -25.07
CA ASN A 240 -13.13 28.89 -25.56
C ASN A 240 -12.69 28.59 -27.00
N ARG A 241 -12.96 27.37 -27.50
CA ARG A 241 -12.49 26.86 -28.80
C ARG A 241 -10.96 26.85 -28.94
N ASP A 242 -10.27 26.74 -27.81
CA ASP A 242 -8.80 26.67 -27.75
C ASP A 242 -8.28 25.35 -28.35
N VAL A 243 -9.12 24.30 -28.37
CA VAL A 243 -8.76 22.95 -28.82
C VAL A 243 -9.79 22.38 -29.80
N ARG A 244 -9.33 21.53 -30.71
CA ARG A 244 -10.15 20.86 -31.73
C ARG A 244 -11.16 19.89 -31.10
N PRO A 245 -12.34 19.72 -31.73
CA PRO A 245 -13.36 18.79 -31.23
C PRO A 245 -12.86 17.34 -31.18
N ASP A 246 -12.00 16.93 -32.13
CA ASP A 246 -11.44 15.58 -32.18
C ASP A 246 -10.58 15.26 -30.95
N ASP A 247 -9.79 16.22 -30.48
CA ASP A 247 -8.88 16.05 -29.35
C ASP A 247 -9.66 16.00 -28.03
N VAL A 248 -10.73 16.79 -27.92
CA VAL A 248 -11.64 16.70 -26.79
C VAL A 248 -12.32 15.33 -26.71
N GLN A 249 -12.77 14.78 -27.84
CA GLN A 249 -13.36 13.43 -27.86
C GLN A 249 -12.36 12.35 -27.43
N LYS A 250 -11.09 12.47 -27.82
CA LYS A 250 -10.03 11.55 -27.39
C LYS A 250 -9.74 11.68 -25.89
N SER A 251 -9.63 12.90 -25.37
CA SER A 251 -9.41 13.16 -23.94
C SER A 251 -10.55 12.60 -23.09
N LYS A 252 -11.81 12.82 -23.49
CA LYS A 252 -12.99 12.23 -22.83
C LYS A 252 -12.91 10.70 -22.78
N LYS A 253 -12.54 10.04 -23.89
CA LYS A 253 -12.37 8.57 -23.90
C LYS A 253 -11.28 8.10 -22.93
N ARG A 254 -10.12 8.76 -22.93
CA ARG A 254 -9.00 8.43 -22.03
C ARG A 254 -9.37 8.63 -20.56
N MET A 255 -10.03 9.74 -20.23
CA MET A 255 -10.55 10.01 -18.88
C MET A 255 -11.48 8.88 -18.42
N GLU A 256 -12.43 8.43 -19.25
CA GLU A 256 -13.34 7.33 -18.90
C GLU A 256 -12.59 6.01 -18.67
N GLU A 257 -11.52 5.73 -19.42
CA GLU A 257 -10.67 4.55 -19.18
C GLU A 257 -9.95 4.61 -17.83
N VAL A 258 -9.38 5.77 -17.47
CA VAL A 258 -8.70 5.98 -16.19
C VAL A 258 -9.68 5.86 -15.03
N VAL A 259 -10.87 6.47 -15.13
CA VAL A 259 -11.90 6.40 -14.09
C VAL A 259 -12.42 4.98 -13.90
N LYS A 260 -12.61 4.21 -14.98
CA LYS A 260 -12.99 2.79 -14.89
C LYS A 260 -11.96 1.98 -14.11
N LYS A 261 -10.67 2.13 -14.43
CA LYS A 261 -9.58 1.48 -13.68
C LYS A 261 -9.61 1.86 -12.20
N GLY A 262 -9.85 3.13 -11.88
CA GLY A 262 -9.99 3.60 -10.50
C GLY A 262 -11.14 2.93 -9.76
N HIS A 263 -12.33 2.83 -10.36
CA HIS A 263 -13.47 2.14 -9.77
C HIS A 263 -13.24 0.64 -9.59
N ASP A 264 -12.60 -0.02 -10.57
CA ASP A 264 -12.30 -1.44 -10.48
C ASP A 264 -11.32 -1.74 -9.33
N GLU A 265 -10.32 -0.88 -9.11
CA GLU A 265 -9.40 -1.04 -7.98
C GLU A 265 -10.09 -0.79 -6.63
N VAL A 266 -10.95 0.23 -6.53
CA VAL A 266 -11.77 0.48 -5.33
C VAL A 266 -12.63 -0.75 -4.98
N LYS A 267 -13.29 -1.34 -5.96
CA LYS A 267 -14.08 -2.57 -5.77
C LYS A 267 -13.22 -3.74 -5.31
N ARG A 268 -12.07 -3.96 -5.97
CA ARG A 268 -11.14 -5.05 -5.64
C ARG A 268 -10.66 -4.96 -4.19
N ILE A 269 -10.26 -3.78 -3.74
CA ILE A 269 -9.80 -3.53 -2.37
C ILE A 269 -10.95 -3.77 -1.37
N THR A 270 -12.13 -3.23 -1.68
CA THR A 270 -13.32 -3.34 -0.82
C THR A 270 -13.75 -4.79 -0.64
N ASP A 271 -13.81 -5.58 -1.72
CA ASP A 271 -14.23 -6.98 -1.66
C ASP A 271 -13.18 -7.86 -0.96
N GLY A 272 -11.89 -7.53 -1.13
CA GLY A 272 -10.82 -8.13 -0.33
C GLY A 272 -11.00 -7.88 1.16
N ALA A 273 -11.29 -6.63 1.55
CA ALA A 273 -11.51 -6.26 2.95
C ALA A 273 -12.77 -6.93 3.54
N LYS A 274 -13.89 -6.96 2.81
CA LYS A 274 -15.14 -7.63 3.26
C LYS A 274 -14.90 -9.11 3.57
N LYS A 275 -14.21 -9.84 2.68
CA LYS A 275 -13.87 -11.26 2.91
C LYS A 275 -13.03 -11.45 4.17
N VAL A 276 -12.07 -10.57 4.41
CA VAL A 276 -11.24 -10.60 5.63
C VAL A 276 -12.09 -10.36 6.88
N LEU A 277 -13.02 -9.40 6.84
CA LEU A 277 -13.91 -9.11 7.97
C LEU A 277 -14.91 -10.25 8.24
N GLU A 278 -15.43 -10.90 7.19
CA GLU A 278 -16.35 -12.02 7.31
C GLU A 278 -15.67 -13.30 7.85
N SER A 279 -14.39 -13.50 7.52
CA SER A 279 -13.62 -14.67 7.97
C SER A 279 -13.16 -14.64 9.43
N GLN A 280 -13.28 -13.50 10.11
CA GLN A 280 -12.72 -13.26 11.45
C GLN A 280 -13.59 -13.69 12.62
#